data_AF-A0A1Z8MXG8-F1
#
_entry.id   AF-A0A1Z8MXG8-F1
#
_cell.length_a   1.000
_cell.length_b   1.000
_cell.length_c   1.000
_cell.angle_alpha   90.00
_cell.angle_beta   90.00
_cell.angle_gamma   90.00
#
_symmetry.space_group_name_H-M   'P 1'
#
loop_
_entity.id
_entity.type
_entity.pdbx_description
1 polymer ?
#
loop_
_entity_poly.entity_id
_entity_poly.type
_entity_poly.pdbx_seq_one_letter_code
_entity_poly.pdbx_strand_id
1 'polypeptide(L)'
;MSVDSLNIDALAWLVLRAVYAWMFLYPAYGLIKDWDSTVQTTALLFKWRPDLFAFGSLLLMIFGAVAILFGIYGQFAAIGFIGFNLGGAVLHYRLARLLKQTHLSKESTAADQDALEGAISLGIVGHVTSAEKNFVLTAVAFFFAIKGTGPLSLGAGLGVFSVGVL
;
A
#
# COMPACT_ATOMS: atom_id res chain seq x y z
N MET A 1 31.94 -5.71 -14.61
CA MET A 1 31.47 -6.13 -13.27
C MET A 1 32.04 -7.50 -12.97
N SER A 2 32.59 -7.72 -11.77
CA SER A 2 32.98 -9.07 -11.33
C SER A 2 31.72 -9.92 -11.10
N VAL A 3 31.82 -11.25 -11.22
CA VAL A 3 30.70 -12.17 -10.97
C VAL A 3 30.09 -11.95 -9.58
N ASP A 4 30.91 -11.67 -8.58
CA ASP A 4 30.47 -11.38 -7.20
C ASP A 4 29.62 -10.10 -7.12
N SER A 5 29.97 -9.05 -7.87
CA SER A 5 29.19 -7.81 -7.91
C SER A 5 27.82 -7.98 -8.57
N LEU A 6 27.70 -8.92 -9.51
CA LEU A 6 26.45 -9.21 -10.21
C LEU A 6 25.48 -10.00 -9.34
N ASN A 7 26.00 -10.88 -8.48
CA ASN A 7 25.18 -11.66 -7.53
C ASN A 7 24.63 -10.80 -6.38
N ILE A 8 25.41 -9.83 -5.88
CA ILE A 8 24.97 -8.93 -4.80
C ILE A 8 23.88 -7.97 -5.28
N ASP A 9 24.02 -7.41 -6.48
CA ASP A 9 23.00 -6.53 -7.07
C ASP A 9 21.67 -7.28 -7.27
N ALA A 10 21.72 -8.48 -7.86
CA ALA A 10 20.52 -9.31 -8.06
C ALA A 10 19.81 -9.64 -6.74
N LEU A 11 20.58 -9.95 -5.67
CA LEU A 11 20.02 -10.19 -4.35
C LEU A 11 19.35 -8.94 -3.77
N ALA A 12 19.98 -7.77 -3.89
CA ALA A 12 19.41 -6.51 -3.41
C ALA A 12 18.06 -6.20 -4.09
N TRP A 13 17.98 -6.39 -5.41
CA TRP A 13 16.74 -6.24 -6.17
C TRP A 13 15.66 -7.25 -5.77
N LEU A 14 16.03 -8.50 -5.49
CA LEU A 14 15.10 -9.51 -5.03
C LEU A 14 14.53 -9.18 -3.65
N VAL A 15 15.39 -8.76 -2.71
CA VAL A 15 14.97 -8.34 -1.37
C VAL A 15 14.03 -7.14 -1.44
N LEU A 16 14.37 -6.13 -2.25
CA LEU A 16 13.54 -4.95 -2.42
C LEU A 16 12.15 -5.32 -2.96
N ARG A 17 12.07 -6.16 -3.99
CA ARG A 17 10.81 -6.65 -4.55
C ARG A 17 10.01 -7.48 -3.54
N ALA A 18 10.67 -8.38 -2.82
CA ALA A 18 10.03 -9.26 -1.84
C ALA A 18 9.41 -8.46 -0.69
N VAL A 19 10.19 -7.55 -0.10
CA VAL A 19 9.70 -6.68 0.99
C VAL A 19 8.58 -5.78 0.48
N TYR A 20 8.75 -5.16 -0.69
CA TYR A 20 7.71 -4.31 -1.26
C TYR A 20 6.41 -5.08 -1.52
N ALA A 21 6.48 -6.25 -2.16
CA ALA A 21 5.31 -7.09 -2.44
C ALA A 21 4.62 -7.55 -1.14
N TRP A 22 5.40 -7.94 -0.13
CA TRP A 22 4.89 -8.37 1.17
C TRP A 22 4.00 -7.30 1.83
N MET A 23 4.38 -6.01 1.71
CA MET A 23 3.61 -4.90 2.27
C MET A 23 2.18 -4.79 1.75
N PHE A 24 1.86 -5.39 0.60
CA PHE A 24 0.52 -5.44 0.03
C PHE A 24 -0.13 -6.82 0.18
N LEU A 25 0.64 -7.90 0.06
CA LEU A 25 0.10 -9.27 0.17
C LEU A 25 -0.35 -9.61 1.58
N TYR A 26 0.44 -9.23 2.59
CA TYR A 26 0.12 -9.53 3.98
C TYR A 26 -1.24 -8.95 4.43
N PRO A 27 -1.53 -7.64 4.25
CA PRO A 27 -2.82 -7.09 4.67
C PRO A 27 -4.00 -7.57 3.80
N ALA A 28 -3.78 -8.04 2.57
CA ALA A 28 -4.86 -8.46 1.67
C ALA A 28 -5.78 -9.53 2.31
N TYR A 29 -5.21 -10.49 3.05
CA TYR A 29 -5.99 -11.51 3.74
C TYR A 29 -6.94 -10.91 4.78
N GLY A 30 -6.47 -9.96 5.60
CA GLY A 30 -7.29 -9.28 6.60
C GLY A 30 -8.40 -8.47 5.95
N LEU A 31 -8.09 -7.75 4.86
CA LEU A 31 -9.07 -6.94 4.13
C LEU A 31 -10.19 -7.78 3.49
N ILE A 32 -9.87 -9.00 3.04
CA ILE A 32 -10.86 -9.96 2.52
C ILE A 32 -11.75 -10.47 3.64
N LYS A 33 -11.14 -10.85 4.77
CA LYS A 33 -11.86 -11.40 5.92
C LYS A 33 -12.84 -10.38 6.51
N ASP A 34 -12.42 -9.12 6.60
CA ASP A 34 -13.21 -8.03 7.17
C ASP A 34 -13.76 -7.11 6.06
N TRP A 35 -14.39 -7.72 5.04
CA TRP A 35 -14.82 -7.03 3.81
C TRP A 35 -15.71 -5.82 4.04
N ASP A 36 -16.70 -5.91 4.93
CA ASP A 36 -17.62 -4.80 5.21
C ASP A 36 -16.87 -3.57 5.73
N SER A 37 -15.90 -3.78 6.63
CA SER A 37 -15.03 -2.72 7.14
C SER A 37 -14.14 -2.14 6.04
N THR A 38 -13.59 -3.00 5.17
CA THR A 38 -12.80 -2.59 4.00
C THR A 38 -13.61 -1.68 3.06
N VAL A 39 -14.87 -2.05 2.76
CA VAL A 39 -15.76 -1.25 1.90
C VAL A 39 -16.12 0.07 2.57
N GLN A 40 -16.49 0.06 3.86
CA GLN A 40 -16.80 1.29 4.61
C GLN A 40 -15.60 2.24 4.68
N THR A 41 -14.41 1.69 4.89
CA THR A 41 -13.16 2.45 4.88
C THR A 41 -12.91 3.06 3.50
N THR A 42 -13.11 2.28 2.43
CA THR A 42 -12.97 2.76 1.05
C THR A 42 -13.99 3.87 0.73
N ALA A 43 -15.19 3.80 1.30
CA ALA A 43 -16.23 4.81 1.13
C ALA A 43 -15.84 6.20 1.68
N LEU A 44 -14.83 6.27 2.56
CA LEU A 44 -14.26 7.54 3.00
C LEU A 44 -13.57 8.28 1.87
N LEU A 45 -13.10 7.59 0.83
CA LEU A 45 -12.45 8.18 -0.34
C LEU A 45 -13.39 8.20 -1.56
N PHE A 46 -14.06 7.08 -1.85
CA PHE A 46 -14.92 6.91 -3.02
C PHE A 46 -16.38 6.70 -2.60
N LYS A 47 -17.19 7.76 -2.74
CA LYS A 47 -18.61 7.70 -2.35
C LYS A 47 -19.49 6.92 -3.32
N TRP A 48 -19.10 6.88 -4.60
CA TRP A 48 -19.82 6.14 -5.62
C TRP A 48 -19.22 4.74 -5.73
N ARG A 49 -20.04 3.71 -5.50
CA ARG A 49 -19.66 2.28 -5.62
C ARG A 49 -18.35 1.91 -4.87
N PRO A 50 -18.25 2.16 -3.56
CA PRO A 50 -17.05 1.85 -2.78
C PRO A 50 -16.66 0.37 -2.81
N ASP A 51 -17.63 -0.52 -3.02
CA ASP A 51 -17.45 -1.95 -3.24
C ASP A 51 -16.54 -2.25 -4.45
N LEU A 52 -16.77 -1.55 -5.57
CA LEU A 52 -15.98 -1.73 -6.79
C LEU A 52 -14.55 -1.22 -6.61
N PHE A 53 -14.39 -0.07 -5.94
CA PHE A 53 -13.06 0.49 -5.67
C PHE A 53 -12.27 -0.36 -4.67
N ALA A 54 -12.93 -0.90 -3.64
CA ALA A 54 -12.31 -1.82 -2.68
C ALA A 54 -11.85 -3.10 -3.41
N PHE A 55 -12.70 -3.64 -4.28
CA PHE A 55 -12.38 -4.84 -5.05
C PHE A 55 -11.22 -4.60 -6.00
N GLY A 56 -11.25 -3.52 -6.80
CA GLY A 56 -10.16 -3.15 -7.71
C GLY A 56 -8.84 -2.89 -6.98
N SER A 57 -8.91 -2.26 -5.80
CA SER A 57 -7.74 -2.03 -4.95
C SER A 57 -7.14 -3.35 -4.46
N LEU A 58 -7.96 -4.31 -4.06
CA LEU A 58 -7.51 -5.64 -3.66
C LEU A 58 -6.90 -6.42 -4.83
N LEU A 59 -7.49 -6.35 -6.02
CA LEU A 59 -6.91 -6.94 -7.23
C LEU A 59 -5.53 -6.34 -7.52
N LEU A 60 -5.38 -5.02 -7.42
CA LEU A 60 -4.10 -4.34 -7.57
C LEU A 60 -3.10 -4.77 -6.49
N MET A 61 -3.52 -4.88 -5.22
CA MET A 61 -2.65 -5.35 -4.14
C MET A 61 -2.12 -6.75 -4.41
N ILE A 62 -2.97 -7.69 -4.83
CA ILE A 62 -2.58 -9.09 -5.04
C ILE A 62 -1.77 -9.22 -6.34
N PHE A 63 -2.37 -8.88 -7.48
CA PHE A 63 -1.74 -9.09 -8.78
C PHE A 63 -0.60 -8.12 -9.04
N GLY A 64 -0.71 -6.87 -8.58
CA GLY A 64 0.36 -5.89 -8.68
C GLY A 64 1.58 -6.29 -7.83
N ALA A 65 1.38 -6.82 -6.62
CA ALA A 65 2.50 -7.24 -5.77
C ALA A 65 3.20 -8.48 -6.35
N VAL A 66 2.44 -9.44 -6.87
CA VAL A 66 2.97 -10.60 -7.60
C VAL A 66 3.74 -10.16 -8.85
N ALA A 67 3.20 -9.20 -9.61
CA ALA A 67 3.85 -8.60 -10.77
C ALA A 67 5.20 -7.94 -10.41
N ILE A 68 5.27 -7.18 -9.33
CA ILE A 68 6.52 -6.60 -8.82
C ILE A 68 7.48 -7.70 -8.35
N LEU A 69 7.01 -8.67 -7.57
CA LEU A 69 7.81 -9.76 -7.01
C LEU A 69 8.57 -10.51 -8.10
N PHE A 70 7.86 -10.95 -9.13
CA PHE A 70 8.42 -11.74 -10.23
C PHE A 70 8.96 -10.90 -11.39
N GLY A 71 8.78 -9.58 -11.35
CA GLY A 71 9.20 -8.68 -12.42
C GLY A 71 8.48 -8.93 -13.75
N ILE A 72 7.16 -9.15 -13.70
CA ILE A 72 6.30 -9.30 -14.88
C ILE A 72 5.30 -8.14 -14.86
N TYR A 73 5.29 -7.29 -15.90
CA TYR A 73 4.49 -6.05 -15.92
C TYR A 73 4.73 -5.11 -14.73
N GLY A 74 5.90 -5.20 -14.08
CA GLY A 74 6.18 -4.51 -12.82
C GLY A 74 6.09 -2.98 -12.92
N GLN A 75 6.45 -2.37 -14.04
CA GLN A 75 6.30 -0.92 -14.23
C GLN A 75 4.82 -0.49 -14.24
N PHE A 76 3.92 -1.28 -14.85
CA PHE A 76 2.49 -0.98 -14.85
C PHE A 76 1.89 -1.12 -13.44
N ALA A 77 2.25 -2.21 -12.75
CA ALA A 77 1.87 -2.41 -11.35
C ALA A 77 2.37 -1.26 -10.46
N ALA A 78 3.59 -0.81 -10.66
CA ALA A 78 4.19 0.30 -9.94
C ALA A 78 3.41 1.61 -10.11
N ILE A 79 2.98 1.94 -11.33
CA ILE A 79 2.13 3.12 -11.57
C ILE A 79 0.80 2.99 -10.82
N GLY A 80 0.17 1.82 -10.86
CA GLY A 80 -1.03 1.54 -10.07
C GLY A 80 -0.78 1.77 -8.57
N PHE A 81 0.34 1.26 -8.05
CA PHE A 81 0.70 1.42 -6.64
C PHE A 81 0.98 2.87 -6.23
N ILE A 82 1.46 3.74 -7.11
CA ILE A 82 1.56 5.18 -6.82
C ILE A 82 0.18 5.73 -6.47
N GLY A 83 -0.82 5.49 -7.31
CA GLY A 83 -2.20 5.95 -7.07
C GLY A 83 -2.79 5.33 -5.80
N PHE A 84 -2.63 4.03 -5.62
CA PHE A 84 -3.09 3.29 -4.45
C PHE A 84 -2.49 3.84 -3.15
N ASN A 85 -1.16 4.01 -3.10
CA ASN A 85 -0.47 4.47 -1.90
C ASN A 85 -0.82 5.93 -1.56
N LEU A 86 -0.90 6.82 -2.54
CA LEU A 86 -1.34 8.20 -2.31
C LEU A 86 -2.79 8.24 -1.81
N GLY A 87 -3.68 7.41 -2.36
CA GLY A 87 -5.03 7.22 -1.86
C GLY A 87 -5.04 6.71 -0.41
N GLY A 88 -4.20 5.71 -0.10
CA GLY A 88 -4.01 5.17 1.25
C GLY A 88 -3.53 6.21 2.26
N ALA A 89 -2.60 7.09 1.88
CA ALA A 89 -2.15 8.18 2.74
C ALA A 89 -3.29 9.16 3.06
N VAL A 90 -4.07 9.56 2.05
CA VAL A 90 -5.24 10.43 2.23
C VAL A 90 -6.28 9.76 3.14
N LEU A 91 -6.55 8.47 2.92
CA LEU A 91 -7.47 7.68 3.72
C LEU A 91 -7.06 7.66 5.20
N HIS A 92 -5.78 7.38 5.49
CA HIS A 92 -5.28 7.36 6.85
C HIS A 92 -5.35 8.73 7.52
N TYR A 93 -5.06 9.83 6.81
CA TYR A 93 -5.27 11.16 7.37
C TYR A 93 -6.74 11.48 7.65
N ARG A 94 -7.68 10.98 6.82
CA ARG A 94 -9.12 11.11 7.08
C ARG A 94 -9.53 10.32 8.32
N LEU A 95 -9.06 9.09 8.48
CA LEU A 95 -9.32 8.26 9.67
C LEU A 95 -8.77 8.90 10.95
N ALA A 96 -7.53 9.42 10.92
CA ALA A 96 -6.97 10.16 12.05
C ALA A 96 -7.82 11.40 12.41
N ARG A 97 -8.38 12.10 11.41
CA ARG A 97 -9.28 13.23 11.65
C ARG A 97 -10.62 12.80 12.24
N LEU A 98 -11.18 11.68 11.78
CA LEU A 98 -12.43 11.13 12.33
C LEU A 98 -12.25 10.72 13.79
N LEU A 99 -11.14 10.07 14.15
CA LEU A 99 -10.85 9.72 15.55
C LEU A 99 -10.78 10.95 16.46
N LYS A 100 -10.22 12.08 15.97
CA LYS A 100 -10.22 13.35 16.73
C LYS A 100 -11.61 13.92 17.00
N GLN A 101 -12.61 13.52 16.22
CA GLN A 101 -13.99 13.98 16.35
C GLN A 101 -14.83 13.02 17.21
N THR A 102 -14.32 11.81 17.46
CA THR A 102 -14.97 10.82 18.31
C THR A 102 -14.95 11.29 19.76
N HIS A 103 -16.11 11.24 20.40
CA HIS A 103 -16.29 11.58 21.81
C HIS A 103 -17.37 10.68 22.41
N LEU A 104 -17.27 10.43 23.72
CA LEU A 104 -18.33 9.78 24.48
C LEU A 104 -19.40 10.80 24.91
N SER A 105 -20.55 10.28 25.35
CA SER A 105 -21.56 11.13 25.99
C SER A 105 -21.00 11.67 27.31
N LYS A 106 -21.54 12.81 27.76
CA LYS A 106 -21.14 13.42 29.04
C LYS A 106 -21.52 12.58 30.27
N GLU A 107 -22.32 11.54 30.08
CA GLU A 107 -22.80 10.64 31.13
C GLU A 107 -21.89 9.41 31.32
N SER A 108 -20.89 9.22 30.44
CA SER A 108 -19.92 8.13 30.55
C SER A 108 -18.99 8.30 31.75
N THR A 109 -18.53 7.17 32.31
CA THR A 109 -17.64 7.19 33.48
C THR A 109 -16.29 7.81 33.14
N ALA A 110 -15.58 8.35 34.14
CA ALA A 110 -14.24 8.90 33.93
C ALA A 110 -13.27 7.84 33.36
N ALA A 111 -13.39 6.58 33.81
CA ALA A 111 -12.57 5.49 33.30
C ALA A 111 -12.83 5.21 31.82
N ASP A 112 -14.09 5.29 31.35
CA ASP A 112 -14.43 5.12 29.94
C ASP A 112 -13.92 6.29 29.09
N GLN A 113 -13.97 7.51 29.63
CA GLN A 113 -13.44 8.70 28.97
C GLN A 113 -11.91 8.60 28.80
N ASP A 114 -11.19 8.25 29.86
CA ASP A 114 -9.74 8.06 29.84
C ASP A 114 -9.34 6.93 28.86
N ALA A 115 -10.07 5.82 28.87
CA ALA A 115 -9.84 4.70 27.95
C ALA A 115 -10.05 5.11 26.49
N LEU A 116 -11.11 5.87 26.20
CA LEU A 116 -11.36 6.39 24.85
C LEU A 116 -10.25 7.37 24.43
N GLU A 117 -9.86 8.30 25.29
CA GLU A 117 -8.82 9.28 24.98
C GLU A 117 -7.48 8.59 24.66
N GLY A 118 -7.12 7.57 25.44
CA GLY A 118 -5.97 6.71 25.16
C GLY A 118 -6.07 6.00 23.80
N ALA A 119 -7.23 5.41 23.48
CA ALA A 119 -7.47 4.75 22.19
C ALA A 119 -7.42 5.73 21.00
N ILE A 120 -7.98 6.94 21.15
CA ILE A 120 -7.92 8.00 20.14
C ILE A 120 -6.47 8.42 19.90
N SER A 121 -5.70 8.66 20.96
CA SER A 121 -4.30 9.07 20.85
C SER A 121 -3.47 8.03 20.10
N LEU A 122 -3.56 6.76 20.48
CA LEU A 122 -2.87 5.65 19.81
C LEU A 122 -3.34 5.48 18.36
N GLY A 123 -4.65 5.56 18.11
CA GLY A 123 -5.22 5.43 16.77
C GLY A 123 -4.77 6.56 15.82
N ILE A 124 -4.68 7.79 16.31
CA ILE A 124 -4.15 8.92 15.53
C ILE A 124 -2.70 8.67 15.14
N VAL A 125 -1.84 8.29 16.10
CA VAL A 125 -0.43 7.98 15.82
C VAL A 125 -0.31 6.83 14.82
N GLY A 126 -1.10 5.76 14.99
CA GLY A 126 -1.11 4.61 14.08
C GLY A 126 -1.52 4.97 12.65
N HIS A 127 -2.50 5.85 12.49
CA HIS A 127 -2.91 6.31 11.15
C HIS A 127 -1.93 7.30 10.53
N VAL A 128 -1.38 8.25 11.28
CA VAL A 128 -0.38 9.21 10.75
C VAL A 128 0.87 8.47 10.27
N THR A 129 1.41 7.57 11.09
CA THR A 129 2.58 6.74 10.70
C THR A 129 2.26 5.81 9.52
N SER A 130 1.04 5.28 9.44
CA SER A 130 0.60 4.52 8.26
C SER A 130 0.50 5.38 7.00
N ALA A 131 0.14 6.66 7.11
CA ALA A 131 0.17 7.59 5.98
C ALA A 131 1.62 7.87 5.52
N GLU A 132 2.55 8.08 6.45
CA GLU A 132 3.99 8.25 6.16
C GLU A 132 4.57 7.04 5.43
N LYS A 133 4.23 5.83 5.88
CA LYS A 133 4.59 4.57 5.22
C LYS A 133 4.12 4.54 3.76
N ASN A 134 2.92 5.02 3.47
CA ASN A 134 2.40 5.09 2.11
C ASN A 134 3.20 6.06 1.22
N PHE A 135 3.77 7.15 1.75
CA PHE A 135 4.67 8.01 0.98
C PHE A 135 5.99 7.30 0.64
N VAL A 136 6.56 6.54 1.59
CA VAL A 136 7.74 5.71 1.32
C VAL A 136 7.45 4.65 0.26
N LEU A 137 6.31 3.96 0.37
CA LEU A 137 5.89 2.98 -0.63
C LEU A 137 5.63 3.61 -2.01
N THR A 138 5.13 4.85 -2.04
CA THR A 138 5.02 5.62 -3.29
C THR A 138 6.39 5.90 -3.90
N ALA A 139 7.38 6.30 -3.11
CA ALA A 139 8.73 6.56 -3.61
C ALA A 139 9.37 5.30 -4.20
N VAL A 140 9.21 4.15 -3.54
CA VAL A 140 9.69 2.86 -4.07
C VAL A 140 8.90 2.42 -5.30
N ALA A 141 7.59 2.66 -5.35
CA ALA A 141 6.79 2.44 -6.55
C ALA A 141 7.32 3.27 -7.72
N PHE A 142 7.58 4.55 -7.49
CA PHE A 142 8.11 5.45 -8.51
C PHE A 142 9.49 5.00 -9.01
N PHE A 143 10.34 4.51 -8.10
CA PHE A 143 11.60 3.87 -8.49
C PHE A 143 11.38 2.68 -9.44
N PHE A 144 10.48 1.74 -9.11
CA PHE A 144 10.15 0.63 -10.00
C PHE A 144 9.53 1.09 -11.32
N ALA A 145 8.68 2.11 -11.31
CA ALA A 145 8.08 2.67 -12.51
C ALA A 145 9.15 3.19 -13.48
N ILE A 146 10.19 3.87 -12.99
CA ILE A 146 11.28 4.41 -13.83
C ILE A 146 12.29 3.33 -14.20
N LYS A 147 12.81 2.59 -13.22
CA LYS A 147 13.96 1.68 -13.40
C LYS A 147 13.57 0.28 -13.84
N GLY A 148 12.29 -0.06 -13.78
CA GLY A 148 11.83 -1.44 -13.90
C GLY A 148 12.12 -2.24 -12.62
N THR A 149 11.99 -3.55 -12.72
CA THR A 149 12.07 -4.49 -11.57
C THR A 149 13.43 -5.16 -11.39
N GLY A 150 14.44 -4.72 -12.16
CA GLY A 150 15.82 -5.16 -12.02
C GLY A 150 16.10 -6.58 -12.56
N PRO A 151 17.30 -7.13 -12.26
CA PRO A 151 17.72 -8.45 -12.68
C PRO A 151 16.78 -9.58 -12.21
N LEU A 152 16.82 -10.73 -12.89
CA LEU A 152 15.97 -11.89 -12.59
C LEU A 152 14.45 -11.58 -12.69
N SER A 153 14.08 -10.57 -13.48
CA SER A 153 12.68 -10.33 -13.86
C SER A 153 12.27 -11.33 -14.92
N LEU A 154 11.10 -11.96 -14.77
CA LEU A 154 10.60 -12.98 -15.71
C LEU A 154 10.07 -12.38 -17.04
N GLY A 155 9.88 -11.06 -17.11
CA GLY A 155 9.40 -10.37 -18.32
C GLY A 155 10.26 -9.15 -18.67
N ALA A 156 11.47 -9.35 -19.19
CA ALA A 156 12.26 -8.27 -19.77
C ALA A 156 11.54 -7.69 -21.01
N GLY A 157 11.20 -6.40 -20.99
CA GLY A 157 10.53 -5.71 -22.11
C GLY A 157 9.00 -5.52 -22.00
N LEU A 158 8.37 -5.98 -20.92
CA LEU A 158 6.92 -5.82 -20.68
C LEU A 158 6.57 -4.57 -19.83
N GLY A 159 7.39 -3.53 -19.93
CA GLY A 159 7.32 -2.32 -19.13
C GLY A 159 6.70 -1.11 -19.84
N VAL A 160 6.24 -0.12 -19.08
CA VAL A 160 5.55 1.10 -19.56
C VAL A 160 6.48 1.96 -20.45
N PHE A 161 7.78 1.97 -20.13
CA PHE A 161 8.78 2.75 -20.84
C PHE A 161 9.67 1.89 -21.75
N SER A 162 9.28 0.63 -21.99
CA SER A 162 9.94 -0.23 -22.99
C SER A 162 9.53 0.27 -24.38
N VAL A 163 10.22 1.31 -24.85
CA VAL A 163 10.21 1.63 -26.27
C VAL A 163 10.97 0.50 -26.96
N GLY A 164 10.30 -0.17 -27.89
CA GLY A 164 10.78 -1.38 -28.53
C GLY A 164 12.23 -1.27 -28.99
N VAL A 165 13.06 -2.18 -28.52
CA VAL A 165 14.20 -2.63 -29.32
C VAL A 165 13.60 -3.62 -30.32
N LEU A 166 13.19 -3.11 -31.47
CA LEU A 166 13.09 -3.91 -32.70
C LEU A 166 14.51 -4.30 -33.13
#